data_AF-V6KPI4-F1
#
_entry.id   AF-V6KPI4-F1
#
_cell.length_a   1.000
_cell.length_b   1.000
_cell.length_c   1.000
_cell.angle_alpha   90.00
_cell.angle_beta   90.00
_cell.angle_gamma   90.00
#
_symmetry.space_group_name_H-M   'P 1'
#
loop_
_entity.id
_entity.type
_entity.pdbx_description
1 polymer ?
#
loop_
_entity_poly.entity_id
_entity_poly.type
_entity_poly.pdbx_seq_one_letter_code
_entity_poly.pdbx_strand_id
1 'polypeptide(L)'
;MSVAFNLLMQILMETFGLPKRNLHPDATFAELEMDSLSLTELSVLIEEHTGLQMSPFRVKITLTEAADLVDDAADEYLDRMAAAEQEQQRVATARARA
;
A
#
# COMPACT_ATOMS: atom_id res chain seq x y z
N MET A 1 -6.11 13.93 2.05
CA MET A 1 -6.10 12.67 1.27
C MET A 1 -4.66 12.21 1.20
N SER A 2 -4.40 10.97 1.59
CA SER A 2 -3.03 10.43 1.65
C SER A 2 -2.48 10.12 0.26
N VAL A 3 -1.17 9.86 0.19
CA VAL A 3 -0.51 9.43 -1.06
C VAL A 3 -1.04 8.06 -1.47
N ALA A 4 -1.22 7.14 -0.52
CA ALA A 4 -1.82 5.83 -0.77
C ALA A 4 -3.22 5.93 -1.38
N PHE A 5 -4.07 6.81 -0.87
CA PHE A 5 -5.42 6.98 -1.43
C PHE A 5 -5.37 7.40 -2.90
N ASN A 6 -4.51 8.34 -3.26
CA ASN A 6 -4.37 8.78 -4.66
C ASN A 6 -3.83 7.66 -5.56
N LEU A 7 -2.87 6.87 -5.07
CA LEU A 7 -2.35 5.71 -5.78
C LEU A 7 -3.45 4.67 -6.04
N LEU A 8 -4.23 4.32 -5.01
CA LEU A 8 -5.37 3.41 -5.16
C LEU A 8 -6.34 3.93 -6.22
N MET A 9 -6.67 5.23 -6.19
CA MET A 9 -7.54 5.84 -7.18
C MET A 9 -7.00 5.77 -8.59
N GLN A 10 -5.70 6.00 -8.76
CA GLN A 10 -5.05 5.88 -10.05
C GLN A 10 -5.15 4.45 -10.58
N ILE A 11 -4.76 3.44 -9.79
CA ILE A 11 -4.80 2.03 -10.22
C ILE A 11 -6.23 1.60 -10.55
N LEU A 12 -7.21 1.97 -9.71
CA LEU A 12 -8.62 1.64 -9.92
C LEU A 12 -9.20 2.28 -11.19
N MET A 13 -8.77 3.50 -11.53
CA MET A 13 -9.21 4.18 -12.75
C MET A 13 -8.50 3.68 -14.00
N GLU A 14 -7.18 3.53 -13.95
CA GLU A 14 -6.33 3.27 -15.12
C GLU A 14 -6.27 1.79 -15.47
N THR A 15 -6.21 0.90 -14.47
CA THR A 15 -6.08 -0.54 -14.69
C THR A 15 -7.43 -1.24 -14.65
N PHE A 16 -8.27 -0.94 -13.65
CA PHE A 16 -9.58 -1.57 -13.49
C PHE A 16 -10.71 -0.84 -14.23
N GLY A 17 -10.43 0.35 -14.80
CA GLY A 17 -11.40 1.10 -15.60
C GLY A 17 -12.59 1.64 -14.80
N LEU A 18 -12.47 1.76 -13.48
CA LEU A 18 -13.57 2.22 -12.64
C LEU A 18 -13.82 3.73 -12.83
N PRO A 19 -15.09 4.15 -13.00
CA PRO A 19 -15.39 5.54 -13.23
C PRO A 19 -15.21 6.36 -11.94
N LYS A 20 -14.50 7.49 -12.04
CA LYS A 20 -14.23 8.42 -10.92
C LYS A 20 -15.46 8.77 -10.06
N ARG A 21 -16.65 8.82 -10.64
CA ARG A 21 -17.89 9.12 -9.90
C ARG A 21 -18.28 8.06 -8.87
N ASN A 22 -17.84 6.81 -9.06
CA ASN A 22 -18.09 5.70 -8.13
C ASN A 22 -17.01 5.62 -7.06
N LEU A 23 -15.87 6.30 -7.26
CA LEU A 23 -14.71 6.22 -6.41
C LEU A 23 -14.76 7.33 -5.36
N HIS A 24 -15.33 7.02 -4.19
CA HIS A 24 -15.42 7.92 -3.05
C HIS A 24 -14.88 7.28 -1.77
N PRO A 25 -14.46 8.06 -0.77
CA PRO A 25 -13.81 7.57 0.45
C PRO A 25 -14.53 6.41 1.14
N ASP A 26 -15.87 6.46 1.19
CA ASP A 26 -16.70 5.46 1.87
C ASP A 26 -17.09 4.27 0.98
N ALA A 27 -16.65 4.23 -0.28
CA ALA A 27 -17.04 3.17 -1.21
C ALA A 27 -16.29 1.91 -0.84
N THR A 28 -17.00 0.80 -0.77
CA THR A 28 -16.41 -0.51 -0.53
C THR A 28 -16.03 -1.18 -1.85
N PHE A 29 -15.05 -2.08 -1.82
CA PHE A 29 -14.69 -2.87 -2.99
C PHE A 29 -15.86 -3.73 -3.52
N ALA A 30 -16.76 -4.18 -2.65
CA ALA A 30 -17.99 -4.88 -3.03
C ALA A 30 -18.95 -3.97 -3.82
N GLU A 31 -19.11 -2.70 -3.42
CA GLU A 31 -19.93 -1.72 -4.15
C GLU A 31 -19.31 -1.33 -5.50
N LEU A 32 -17.99 -1.43 -5.60
CA LEU A 32 -17.24 -1.26 -6.84
C LEU A 32 -17.23 -2.52 -7.72
N GLU A 33 -17.97 -3.56 -7.32
CA GLU A 33 -18.05 -4.86 -8.02
C GLU A 33 -16.68 -5.54 -8.20
N MET A 34 -15.72 -5.26 -7.32
CA MET A 34 -14.41 -5.92 -7.33
C MET A 34 -14.50 -7.28 -6.66
N ASP A 35 -14.14 -8.32 -7.41
CA ASP A 35 -14.05 -9.68 -6.90
C ASP A 35 -12.70 -9.96 -6.22
N SER A 36 -12.57 -11.14 -5.61
CA SER A 36 -11.33 -11.54 -4.93
C SER A 36 -10.12 -11.64 -5.86
N LEU A 37 -10.33 -11.95 -7.14
CA LEU A 37 -9.24 -12.04 -8.12
C LEU A 37 -8.70 -10.64 -8.43
N SER A 38 -9.60 -9.70 -8.66
CA SER A 38 -9.31 -8.28 -8.87
C SER A 38 -8.58 -7.68 -7.67
N LEU A 39 -8.99 -8.03 -6.45
CA LEU A 39 -8.31 -7.57 -5.22
C LEU A 39 -6.93 -8.20 -5.03
N THR A 40 -6.72 -9.42 -5.53
CA THR A 40 -5.39 -10.04 -5.55
C THR A 40 -4.48 -9.32 -6.55
N GLU A 41 -4.98 -9.03 -7.75
CA GLU A 41 -4.24 -8.24 -8.74
C GLU A 41 -3.94 -6.82 -8.24
N LEU A 42 -4.88 -6.18 -7.56
CA LEU A 42 -4.66 -4.87 -6.93
C LEU A 42 -3.49 -4.90 -5.94
N SER A 43 -3.38 -5.94 -5.10
CA SER A 43 -2.23 -6.05 -4.18
C SER A 43 -0.89 -6.21 -4.92
N VAL A 44 -0.88 -6.92 -6.05
CA VAL A 44 0.32 -7.06 -6.89
C VAL A 44 0.70 -5.73 -7.53
N LEU A 45 -0.27 -4.99 -8.08
CA LEU A 45 -0.02 -3.67 -8.66
C LEU A 45 0.53 -2.69 -7.63
N ILE A 46 0.01 -2.70 -6.40
CA ILE A 46 0.55 -1.87 -5.32
C ILE A 46 2.00 -2.25 -5.02
N GLU A 47 2.32 -3.55 -4.94
CA GLU A 47 3.69 -4.04 -4.77
C GLU A 47 4.60 -3.60 -5.92
N GLU A 48 4.14 -3.68 -7.17
CA GLU A 48 4.92 -3.23 -8.34
C GLU A 48 5.19 -1.72 -8.32
N HIS A 49 4.21 -0.92 -7.87
CA HIS A 49 4.34 0.54 -7.81
C HIS A 49 5.15 1.04 -6.62
N THR A 50 5.13 0.32 -5.49
CA THR A 50 5.66 0.81 -4.20
C THR A 50 6.77 -0.04 -3.60
N GLY A 51 6.87 -1.31 -4.01
CA GLY A 51 7.71 -2.34 -3.38
C GLY A 51 7.11 -2.91 -2.09
N LEU A 52 5.90 -2.48 -1.67
CA LEU A 52 5.25 -2.95 -0.45
C LEU A 52 4.52 -4.27 -0.70
N GLN A 53 4.93 -5.32 0.01
CA GLN A 53 4.25 -6.60 -0.06
C GLN A 53 2.98 -6.57 0.80
N MET A 54 1.83 -6.70 0.17
CA MET A 54 0.54 -6.62 0.84
C MET A 54 -0.30 -7.86 0.60
N SER A 55 -1.12 -8.21 1.60
CA SER A 55 -2.17 -9.21 1.40
C SER A 55 -3.34 -8.59 0.62
N PRO A 56 -4.09 -9.39 -0.17
CA PRO A 56 -5.28 -8.91 -0.85
C PRO A 56 -6.28 -8.29 0.13
N PHE A 57 -6.89 -7.17 -0.26
CA PHE A 57 -7.90 -6.50 0.56
C PHE A 57 -9.16 -7.36 0.71
N ARG A 58 -9.94 -7.07 1.75
CA ARG A 58 -11.27 -7.69 1.92
C ARG A 58 -12.31 -6.87 1.18
N VAL A 59 -13.27 -7.52 0.52
CA VAL A 59 -14.31 -6.84 -0.27
C VAL A 59 -15.16 -5.82 0.53
N LYS A 60 -15.24 -5.95 1.86
CA LYS A 60 -16.11 -5.12 2.71
C LYS A 60 -15.45 -3.84 3.24
N ILE A 61 -14.16 -3.64 3.03
CA ILE A 61 -13.50 -2.41 3.49
C ILE A 61 -13.72 -1.30 2.48
N THR A 62 -13.71 -0.08 2.99
CA THR A 62 -13.80 1.16 2.21
C THR A 62 -12.46 1.49 1.55
N LEU A 63 -12.49 2.36 0.55
CA LEU A 63 -11.29 2.88 -0.09
C LEU A 63 -10.39 3.67 0.87
N THR A 64 -10.98 4.34 1.86
CA THR A 64 -10.20 5.03 2.91
C THR A 64 -9.47 4.04 3.79
N GLU A 65 -10.18 3.02 4.31
CA GLU A 65 -9.55 1.97 5.11
C GLU A 65 -8.47 1.21 4.33
N ALA A 66 -8.69 0.99 3.03
CA ALA A 66 -7.67 0.38 2.17
C ALA A 66 -6.43 1.27 2.04
N ALA A 67 -6.61 2.58 1.91
CA ALA A 67 -5.49 3.54 1.86
C ALA A 67 -4.73 3.56 3.19
N ASP A 68 -5.43 3.55 4.32
CA ASP A 68 -4.82 3.51 5.65
C ASP A 68 -3.95 2.26 5.82
N LEU A 69 -4.41 1.09 5.34
CA LEU A 69 -3.61 -0.14 5.37
C LEU A 69 -2.32 -0.06 4.52
N VAL A 70 -2.36 0.68 3.40
CA VAL A 70 -1.18 0.89 2.56
C VAL A 70 -0.22 1.87 3.24
N ASP A 71 -0.74 2.95 3.84
CA ASP A 71 0.07 3.92 4.58
C ASP A 71 0.75 3.25 5.78
N ASP A 72 0.03 2.43 6.56
CA ASP A 72 0.58 1.64 7.67
C ASP A 72 1.71 0.70 7.18
N ALA A 73 1.51 0.03 6.05
CA ALA A 73 2.54 -0.84 5.48
C ALA A 73 3.78 -0.06 5.00
N ALA A 74 3.58 1.16 4.49
CA ALA A 74 4.66 2.04 4.08
C ALA A 74 5.48 2.51 5.29
N ASP A 75 4.82 2.92 6.37
CA ASP A 75 5.46 3.32 7.61
C ASP A 75 6.27 2.17 8.22
N GLU A 76 5.70 0.96 8.28
CA GLU A 76 6.42 -0.24 8.74
C GLU A 76 7.65 -0.57 7.87
N TYR A 77 7.56 -0.38 6.55
CA TYR A 77 8.67 -0.58 5.63
C TYR A 77 9.80 0.41 5.89
N LEU A 78 9.47 1.70 6.06
CA LEU A 78 10.43 2.75 6.37
C LEU A 78 11.10 2.55 7.73
N ASP A 79 10.34 2.18 8.75
CA ASP A 79 10.86 1.88 10.08
C ASP A 79 11.85 0.70 10.05
N ARG A 80 11.53 -0.35 9.29
CA ARG A 80 12.42 -1.51 9.11
C ARG A 80 13.72 -1.11 8.40
N MET A 81 13.64 -0.26 7.38
CA MET A 81 14.82 0.25 6.70
C MET A 81 15.70 1.09 7.63
N ALA A 82 15.09 2.01 8.38
CA ALA A 82 15.81 2.85 9.34
C ALA A 82 16.52 2.01 10.42
N ALA A 83 15.87 0.97 10.94
CA ALA A 83 16.47 0.06 11.91
C ALA A 83 17.67 -0.71 11.32
N ALA A 84 17.57 -1.15 10.06
CA ALA A 84 18.67 -1.85 9.38
C ALA A 84 19.89 -0.95 9.14
N GLU A 85 19.67 0.31 8.77
CA GLU A 85 20.74 1.30 8.58
C GLU A 85 21.45 1.63 9.89
N GLN A 86 20.69 1.79 10.98
CA GLN A 86 21.26 2.06 12.31
C GLN A 86 22.17 0.93 12.79
N GLU A 87 21.80 -0.32 12.56
CA GLU A 87 22.61 -1.47 12.94
C GLU A 87 23.91 -1.54 12.12
N GLN A 88 23.85 -1.30 10.81
CA GLN A 88 25.04 -1.25 9.98
C GLN A 88 26.01 -0.14 10.42
N GLN A 89 25.47 1.03 10.79
CA GLN A 89 26.26 2.16 11.27
C GLN A 89 26.91 1.88 12.64
N ARG A 90 26.20 1.17 13.53
CA ARG A 90 26.76 0.71 14.82
C ARG A 90 27.92 -0.25 14.62
N VAL A 91 27.78 -1.23 13.73
CA VAL A 91 28.85 -2.20 13.43
C VAL A 91 30.05 -1.51 12.78
N ALA A 92 29.83 -0.60 11.84
CA ALA A 92 30.89 0.16 11.18
C ALA A 92 31.67 1.04 12.16
N THR A 93 30.97 1.77 13.04
CA THR A 93 31.61 2.63 14.05
C THR A 93 32.35 1.83 15.14
N ALA A 94 31.84 0.66 15.52
CA ALA A 94 32.53 -0.25 16.43
C ALA A 94 33.84 -0.79 15.84
N ARG A 95 33.83 -1.17 14.55
CA ARG A 95 35.02 -1.66 13.84
C ARG A 95 36.07 -0.57 13.60
N ALA A 96 35.66 0.69 13.41
CA ALA A 96 36.59 1.81 13.20
C ALA A 96 37.34 2.23 14.49
N ARG A 97 36.91 1.76 15.67
CA ARG A 97 37.53 2.07 16.97
C ARG A 97 38.40 0.92 17.53
N ALA A 98 38.47 -0.21 16.83
CA ALA A 98 39.30 -1.37 17.16
C ALA A 98 40.55 -1.40 16.28
#